data_AF-A0A424LY23-F1
#
_entry.id   AF-A0A424LY23-F1
#
_cell.length_a   1.000
_cell.length_b   1.000
_cell.length_c   1.000
_cell.angle_alpha   90.00
_cell.angle_beta   90.00
_cell.angle_gamma   90.00
#
_symmetry.space_group_name_H-M   'P 1'
#
loop_
_entity.id
_entity.type
_entity.pdbx_description
1 polymer ?
#
loop_
_entity_poly.entity_id
_entity_poly.type
_entity_poly.pdbx_seq_one_letter_code
_entity_poly.pdbx_strand_id
1 'polypeptide(L)' 'MTTMNTSHTFSILFWINKSRAINDKAEIFVRVTVNGKRANIGIKRKINIDLWNNQNKKSKEKQKSHKESIDI' A
#
# COMPACT_ATOMS: atom_id res chain seq x y z
N MET A 1 -11.95 23.11 -36.93
CA MET A 1 -11.11 23.26 -35.73
C MET A 1 -11.54 22.18 -34.75
N THR A 2 -10.80 21.06 -34.68
CA THR A 2 -11.14 19.93 -33.81
C THR A 2 -10.55 20.17 -32.43
N THR A 3 -11.40 20.31 -31.41
CA THR A 3 -10.98 20.43 -30.01
C THR A 3 -10.49 19.05 -29.54
N MET A 4 -9.19 18.90 -29.30
CA MET A 4 -8.63 17.67 -28.74
C MET A 4 -9.07 17.52 -27.27
N ASN A 5 -10.03 16.64 -27.01
CA ASN A 5 -10.43 16.29 -25.65
C ASN A 5 -9.46 15.25 -25.08
N THR A 6 -8.32 15.68 -24.52
CA THR A 6 -7.34 14.79 -23.93
C THR A 6 -7.74 14.45 -22.50
N SER A 7 -8.65 13.49 -22.33
CA SER A 7 -8.87 12.88 -21.02
C SER A 7 -7.65 12.03 -20.65
N HIS A 8 -6.94 12.40 -19.59
CA HIS A 8 -5.84 11.61 -19.05
C HIS A 8 -6.33 10.73 -17.91
N THR A 9 -5.91 9.47 -17.91
CA THR A 9 -6.23 8.54 -16.83
C THR A 9 -5.10 8.48 -15.83
N PHE A 10 -5.45 8.40 -14.54
CA PHE A 10 -4.50 8.28 -13.45
C PHE A 10 -4.99 7.27 -12.41
N SER A 11 -4.08 6.49 -11.85
CA SER A 11 -4.36 5.65 -10.67
C SER A 11 -3.13 5.43 -9.81
N ILE A 12 -3.37 5.23 -8.51
CA ILE A 12 -2.36 4.89 -7.51
C ILE A 12 -2.74 3.56 -6.87
N LEU A 13 -1.76 2.67 -6.71
CA LEU A 13 -1.93 1.40 -6.01
C LEU A 13 -0.78 1.16 -5.04
N PHE A 14 -1.11 0.98 -3.77
CA PHE A 14 -0.16 0.50 -2.77
C PHE A 14 -0.11 -1.02 -2.76
N TRP A 15 1.08 -1.59 -2.66
CA TRP A 15 1.28 -3.03 -2.58
C TRP A 15 2.59 -3.37 -1.86
N ILE A 16 2.70 -4.60 -1.37
CA ILE A 16 3.95 -5.13 -0.81
C ILE A 16 4.47 -6.25 -1.70
N ASN A 17 5.78 -6.31 -1.88
CA ASN A 17 6.39 -7.42 -2.61
C ASN A 17 6.74 -8.56 -1.64
N LYS A 18 5.79 -9.49 -1.45
CA LYS A 18 5.96 -10.63 -0.53
C LYS A 18 7.16 -11.51 -0.87
N SER A 19 7.48 -11.69 -2.15
CA SER A 19 8.62 -12.54 -2.55
C SER A 19 9.99 -11.92 -2.25
N ARG A 20 10.04 -10.62 -1.94
CA ARG A 20 11.27 -9.91 -1.52
C ARG A 20 11.28 -9.57 -0.03
N ALA A 21 10.44 -10.22 0.77
CA ALA A 21 10.43 -10.01 2.21
C ALA A 21 11.71 -10.55 2.86
N ILE A 22 12.19 -9.82 3.87
CA ILE A 22 13.33 -10.24 4.71
C ILE A 22 12.86 -10.12 6.16
N ASN A 23 13.03 -11.18 6.95
CA ASN A 23 12.56 -11.25 8.35
C ASN A 23 11.06 -10.91 8.46
N ASP A 24 10.24 -11.54 7.62
CA ASP A 24 8.78 -11.35 7.50
C ASP A 24 8.32 -9.92 7.18
N LYS A 25 9.26 -9.05 6.80
CA LYS A 25 9.00 -7.65 6.49
C LYS A 25 9.19 -7.42 4.99
N ALA A 26 8.11 -7.01 4.33
CA ALA A 26 8.12 -6.63 2.92
C ALA A 26 8.15 -5.10 2.78
N GLU A 27 8.90 -4.59 1.80
CA GLU A 27 8.85 -3.17 1.43
C GLU A 27 7.50 -2.83 0.77
N ILE A 28 6.97 -1.68 1.14
CA ILE A 28 5.79 -1.09 0.52
C ILE A 28 6.22 -0.35 -0.74
N PHE A 29 5.48 -0.61 -1.82
CA PHE A 29 5.63 0.04 -3.10
C PHE A 29 4.36 0.83 -3.43
N VAL A 30 4.58 1.92 -4.16
CA VAL A 30 3.52 2.71 -4.79
C VAL A 30 3.64 2.53 -6.28
N ARG A 31 2.58 2.04 -6.91
CA ARG A 31 2.45 2.03 -8.36
C ARG A 31 1.66 3.25 -8.79
N VAL A 32 2.25 4.07 -9.64
CA VAL A 32 1.60 5.20 -10.29
C VAL A 32 1.37 4.82 -11.75
N THR A 33 0.12 4.94 -12.22
CA THR A 33 -0.25 4.71 -13.63
C THR A 33 -0.78 6.00 -14.24
N VAL A 34 -0.21 6.44 -15.36
CA VAL A 34 -0.68 7.59 -16.17
C VAL A 34 -0.85 7.10 -17.59
N ASN A 35 -2.06 7.23 -18.15
CA ASN A 35 -2.35 6.86 -19.54
C ASN A 35 -1.85 5.45 -19.91
N GLY A 36 -2.07 4.47 -19.02
CA GLY A 36 -1.62 3.09 -19.18
C GLY A 36 -0.14 2.81 -18.90
N LYS A 37 0.72 3.84 -18.80
CA LYS A 37 2.14 3.72 -18.45
C LYS A 37 2.32 3.71 -16.93
N ARG A 38 3.24 2.90 -16.42
CA ARG A 38 3.37 2.61 -14.98
C ARG A 38 4.79 2.85 -14.47
N ALA A 39 4.89 3.42 -13.27
CA ALA A 39 6.11 3.47 -12.46
C ALA A 39 5.85 2.82 -11.09
N ASN A 40 6.80 2.02 -10.60
CA ASN A 40 6.77 1.50 -9.24
C ASN A 40 7.84 2.23 -8.41
N ILE A 41 7.44 2.76 -7.26
CA ILE A 41 8.27 3.57 -6.37
C ILE A 41 8.32 2.87 -5.01
N GLY A 42 9.51 2.48 -4.56
CA GLY A 42 9.71 1.98 -3.20
C GLY A 42 9.69 3.13 -2.21
N ILE A 43 8.85 3.06 -1.18
CA ILE A 43 8.77 4.13 -0.17
C ILE A 43 9.71 3.90 1.02
N LYS A 44 10.65 2.93 0.93
CA LYS A 44 11.63 2.56 1.96
C LYS A 44 11.02 2.23 3.33
N ARG A 45 9.72 1.93 3.37
CA ARG A 45 9.00 1.48 4.56
C ARG A 45 8.70 0.01 4.41
N LYS A 46 8.99 -0.75 5.46
CA LYS A 46 8.66 -2.17 5.52
C LYS A 46 7.53 -2.41 6.50
N ILE A 47 6.70 -3.41 6.21
CA ILE A 47 5.62 -3.88 7.07
C ILE A 47 5.71 -5.39 7.21
N ASN A 48 5.33 -5.92 8.38
CA ASN A 48 5.15 -7.35 8.52
C ASN A 48 4.07 -7.80 7.51
N ILE A 49 4.35 -8.85 6.75
CA ILE A 49 3.45 -9.38 5.72
C ILE A 49 2.06 -9.70 6.30
N ASP A 50 1.98 -10.19 7.53
CA ASP A 50 0.72 -10.56 8.19
C ASP A 50 -0.12 -9.36 8.59
N LEU A 51 0.51 -8.20 8.74
CA LEU A 51 -0.16 -6.93 9.02
C LEU A 51 -0.62 -6.22 7.75
N TRP A 52 -0.37 -6.75 6.56
CA TRP A 52 -0.86 -6.18 5.31
C TRP A 52 -2.25 -6.72 4.93
N ASN A 53 -3.21 -5.82 4.68
CA ASN A 53 -4.50 -6.15 4.11
C ASN A 53 -4.44 -5.99 2.57
N ASN A 54 -4.35 -7.10 1.85
CA ASN A 54 -4.23 -7.09 0.38
C ASN A 54 -5.51 -6.66 -0.34
N GLN A 55 -6.69 -6.81 0.28
CA GLN A 55 -7.94 -6.35 -0.32
C GLN A 55 -8.01 -4.82 -0.27
N ASN A 56 -7.75 -4.24 0.91
CA ASN A 56 -7.86 -2.81 1.15
C ASN A 56 -6.58 -2.02 0.81
N LYS A 57 -5.51 -2.71 0.37
CA LYS A 57 -4.21 -2.10 -0.02
C LYS A 57 -3.60 -1.22 1.08
N LYS A 58 -3.78 -1.63 2.34
CA LYS A 58 -3.31 -0.89 3.53
C LYS A 58 -2.89 -1.84 4.65
N SER A 59 -2.29 -1.31 5.71
CA SER A 59 -2.07 -2.07 6.94
C SER A 59 -3.40 -2.44 7.59
N LYS A 60 -3.48 -3.62 8.21
CA LYS A 60 -4.52 -3.98 9.17
C LYS A 60 -4.49 -2.97 10.33
N GLU A 61 -5.67 -2.61 10.83
CA GLU A 61 -5.75 -1.79 12.04
C GLU A 61 -5.15 -2.56 13.22
N LYS A 62 -4.37 -1.88 14.06
CA LYS A 62 -4.08 -2.40 15.39
C LYS A 62 -5.37 -2.29 16.18
N GLN A 63 -5.95 -3.41 16.61
CA GLN A 63 -6.92 -3.35 17.69
C GLN A 63 -6.22 -2.69 18.89
N LYS A 64 -6.78 -1.57 19.35
CA LYS A 64 -6.32 -0.90 20.56
C LYS A 64 -6.73 -1.82 21.71
N SER A 65 -5.85 -2.69 22.18
CA SER A 65 -6.10 -3.48 23.38
C SER A 65 -6.22 -2.51 24.55
N HIS A 66 -7.45 -2.14 24.91
CA HIS A 66 -7.75 -1.51 26.18
C HIS A 66 -7.50 -2.58 27.25
N LYS A 67 -6.25 -2.72 27.71
CA LYS A 67 -5.97 -3.41 28.96
C LYS A 67 -6.37 -2.43 30.06
N GLU A 68 -7.63 -2.48 30.44
CA GLU A 68 -8.07 -1.97 31.72
C GLU A 68 -7.50 -2.93 32.77
N SER A 69 -6.33 -2.57 33.32
CA SER A 69 -5.79 -3.24 34.50
C SER A 69 -6.67 -2.83 35.68
N ILE A 70 -7.66 -3.65 36.00
CA ILE A 70 -8.33 -3.61 37.29
C ILE A 70 -7.43 -4.43 38.23
N ASP A 71 -6.45 -3.77 38.84
CA ASP A 71 -5.72 -4.34 39.96
C ASP A 71 -6.60 -4.16 41.22
N ILE A 72 -7.18 -5.26 41.72
CA ILE A 72 -7.65 -5.41 43.10
C ILE A 72 -6.64 -6.31 43.81
#